data_AF-A0A1I7W517-F1
#
_entry.id   AF-A0A1I7W517-F1
#
_cell.length_a   1.000
_cell.length_b   1.000
_cell.length_c   1.000
_cell.angle_alpha   90.00
_cell.angle_beta   90.00
_cell.angle_gamma   90.00
#
_symmetry.space_group_name_H-M   'P 1'
#
loop_
_entity.id
_entity.type
_entity.pdbx_description
1 polymer ?
#
loop_
_entity_poly.entity_id
_entity_poly.type
_entity_poly.pdbx_seq_one_letter_code
_entity_poly.pdbx_strand_id
1 'polypeptide(L)'
;MRWSDAERACINLGGHLASIMDEYENMFAFNVAKEANLSTPTLWLGRLVKLTQTGAYEWNDGAVGRHINGFRGELPSGTDLCLTMWLDFDRPEGSWNEWDCNYASGYSALCKRSLKRIPITTTVKPNIRSGTGSILLYHSRRCCLISSLCHNTSQSCTSDERCIPDDLDCWTNICRDGGIGWCLPLPKSHLYPE
;
A
#
# COMPACT_ATOMS: atom_id res chain seq x y z
N MET A 1 -0.05 18.59 5.87
CA MET A 1 1.41 18.85 5.83
C MET A 1 1.87 18.90 4.37
N ARG A 2 3.04 19.48 4.05
CA ARG A 2 3.62 19.37 2.69
C ARG A 2 4.09 17.94 2.44
N TRP A 3 4.28 17.56 1.18
CA TRP A 3 4.74 16.20 0.85
C TRP A 3 6.09 15.87 1.49
N SER A 4 7.05 16.80 1.44
CA SER A 4 8.39 16.59 2.03
C SER A 4 8.38 16.43 3.55
N ASP A 5 7.44 17.09 4.24
CA ASP A 5 7.27 16.93 5.68
C ASP A 5 6.64 15.56 6.00
N ALA A 6 5.69 15.10 5.18
CA ALA A 6 5.10 13.77 5.28
C ALA A 6 6.14 12.67 5.08
N GLU A 7 6.99 12.79 4.06
CA GLU A 7 8.07 11.84 3.80
C GLU A 7 9.06 11.79 4.97
N ARG A 8 9.48 12.95 5.47
CA ARG A 8 10.36 13.01 6.64
C ARG A 8 9.74 12.34 7.86
N ALA A 9 8.43 12.52 8.08
CA ALA A 9 7.72 11.85 9.16
C ALA A 9 7.73 10.32 8.99
N CYS A 10 7.50 9.81 7.78
CA CYS A 10 7.56 8.37 7.52
C CYS A 10 8.97 7.80 7.68
N ILE A 11 10.01 8.52 7.24
CA ILE A 11 11.43 8.15 7.46
C ILE A 11 11.73 8.03 8.95
N ASN A 12 11.26 8.98 9.76
CA ASN A 12 11.43 8.91 11.22
C ASN A 12 10.71 7.72 11.88
N LEU A 13 9.69 7.16 11.22
CA LEU A 13 9.00 5.93 11.65
C LEU A 13 9.64 4.64 11.10
N GLY A 14 10.76 4.77 10.40
CA GLY A 14 11.53 3.67 9.80
C GLY A 14 10.94 3.16 8.49
N GLY A 15 10.21 4.01 7.76
CA GLY A 15 9.61 3.71 6.46
C GLY A 15 9.72 4.86 5.48
N HIS A 16 8.86 4.85 4.47
CA HIS A 16 8.69 5.92 3.48
C HIS A 16 7.20 6.19 3.30
N LEU A 17 6.84 7.29 2.65
CA LEU A 17 5.51 7.42 2.07
C LEU A 17 5.23 6.22 1.15
N ALA A 18 4.02 5.68 1.25
CA ALA A 18 3.72 4.37 0.70
C ALA A 18 3.83 4.34 -0.83
N SER A 19 4.70 3.46 -1.34
CA SER A 19 4.54 2.86 -2.67
C SER A 19 3.30 1.97 -2.69
N ILE A 20 2.60 1.88 -3.81
CA ILE A 20 1.51 0.92 -3.99
C ILE A 20 1.79 0.08 -5.23
N MET A 21 1.91 -1.23 -5.02
CA MET A 21 2.43 -2.17 -6.00
C MET A 21 1.36 -3.12 -6.57
N ASP A 22 0.11 -3.07 -6.11
CA ASP A 22 -1.00 -3.80 -6.75
C ASP A 22 -2.37 -3.30 -6.27
N GLU A 23 -3.45 -3.84 -6.85
CA GLU A 23 -4.83 -3.48 -6.49
C GLU A 23 -5.19 -3.82 -5.04
N TYR A 24 -4.63 -4.89 -4.48
CA TYR A 24 -4.92 -5.33 -3.11
C TYR A 24 -4.24 -4.40 -2.13
N GLU A 25 -2.99 -3.98 -2.42
CA GLU A 25 -2.30 -2.96 -1.65
C GLU A 25 -3.01 -1.61 -1.73
N ASN A 26 -3.52 -1.23 -2.91
CA ASN A 26 -4.29 0.01 -3.06
C ASN A 26 -5.58 0.00 -2.23
N MET A 27 -6.34 -1.09 -2.29
CA MET A 27 -7.56 -1.23 -1.51
C MET A 27 -7.29 -1.33 -0.02
N PHE A 28 -6.23 -2.01 0.39
CA PHE A 28 -5.79 -2.04 1.78
C PHE A 28 -5.46 -0.63 2.29
N ALA A 29 -4.66 0.12 1.54
CA ALA A 29 -4.32 1.51 1.84
C ALA A 29 -5.57 2.40 1.97
N PHE A 30 -6.50 2.29 1.02
CA PHE A 30 -7.76 3.04 1.04
C PHE A 30 -8.61 2.73 2.29
N ASN A 31 -8.79 1.45 2.61
CA ASN A 31 -9.58 1.02 3.76
C ASN A 31 -8.96 1.50 5.08
N VAL A 32 -7.64 1.33 5.24
CA VAL A 32 -6.89 1.85 6.39
C VAL A 32 -7.09 3.34 6.57
N ALA A 33 -7.02 4.10 5.47
CA ALA A 33 -7.17 5.54 5.50
C ALA A 33 -8.61 6.00 5.80
N LYS A 34 -9.62 5.28 5.29
CA LYS A 34 -11.03 5.51 5.62
C LYS A 34 -11.31 5.30 7.10
N GLU A 35 -10.77 4.23 7.69
CA GLU A 35 -10.91 3.94 9.12
C GLU A 35 -10.21 4.97 10.02
N ALA A 36 -9.15 5.62 9.51
CA ALA A 36 -8.43 6.65 10.24
C ALA A 36 -9.27 7.92 10.49
N ASN A 37 -10.43 8.07 9.86
CA ASN A 37 -11.38 9.18 10.04
C ASN A 37 -10.70 10.56 9.99
N LEU A 38 -9.98 10.79 8.89
CA LEU A 38 -9.12 11.96 8.72
C LEU A 38 -9.92 13.24 8.48
N SER A 39 -9.44 14.35 9.05
CA SER A 39 -10.08 15.66 8.89
C SER A 39 -10.07 16.17 7.45
N THR A 40 -9.08 15.75 6.67
CA THR A 40 -9.04 15.99 5.22
C THR A 40 -9.02 14.63 4.54
N PRO A 41 -9.97 14.36 3.63
CA PRO A 41 -10.15 13.05 3.02
C PRO A 41 -9.18 12.83 1.84
N THR A 42 -7.91 13.19 2.06
CA THR A 42 -6.83 13.09 1.10
C THR A 42 -5.52 12.82 1.82
N LEU A 43 -4.75 11.90 1.29
CA LEU A 43 -3.44 11.50 1.81
C LEU A 43 -2.34 11.81 0.81
N TRP A 44 -1.14 12.04 1.31
CA TRP A 44 0.08 11.86 0.53
C TRP A 44 0.42 10.38 0.39
N LEU A 45 0.77 9.98 -0.83
CA LEU A 45 1.44 8.73 -1.16
C LEU A 45 2.91 8.98 -1.50
N GLY A 46 3.66 7.91 -1.73
CA GLY A 46 4.99 7.99 -2.27
C GLY A 46 5.02 8.74 -3.61
N ARG A 47 6.11 9.43 -3.91
CA ARG A 47 6.27 10.08 -5.21
C ARG A 47 6.64 9.03 -6.25
N LEU A 48 6.00 9.07 -7.40
CA LEU A 48 6.26 8.18 -8.52
C LEU A 48 6.82 9.00 -9.69
N VAL A 49 8.04 8.67 -10.12
CA VAL A 49 8.70 9.38 -11.24
C VAL A 49 8.90 8.43 -12.41
N LYS A 50 8.70 8.92 -13.63
CA LYS A 50 9.05 8.18 -14.84
C LYS A 50 10.52 8.41 -15.19
N LEU A 51 11.31 7.35 -15.17
CA LEU A 51 12.72 7.37 -15.53
C LEU A 51 12.88 7.56 -17.03
N THR A 52 13.62 8.59 -17.44
CA THR A 52 13.81 8.94 -18.86
C THR A 52 14.60 7.89 -19.63
N GLN A 53 15.53 7.21 -18.96
CA GLN A 53 16.46 6.26 -19.58
C GLN A 53 15.82 4.89 -19.85
N THR A 54 15.01 4.41 -18.92
CA THR A 54 14.40 3.07 -18.98
C THR A 54 12.91 3.10 -19.34
N GLY A 55 12.26 4.27 -19.21
CA GLY A 55 10.81 4.41 -19.30
C GLY A 55 10.06 3.81 -18.10
N ALA A 56 10.78 3.20 -17.14
CA ALA A 56 10.21 2.61 -15.94
C ALA A 56 9.72 3.70 -14.98
N TYR A 57 8.84 3.31 -14.07
CA TYR A 57 8.37 4.19 -13.00
C TYR A 57 9.05 3.76 -11.69
N GLU A 58 9.55 4.73 -10.93
CA GLU A 58 10.24 4.50 -9.66
C GLU A 58 9.58 5.31 -8.54
N TRP A 59 9.32 4.64 -7.41
CA TRP A 59 8.82 5.24 -6.19
C TRP A 59 9.96 5.83 -5.36
N ASN A 60 9.66 6.80 -4.49
CA ASN A 60 10.66 7.41 -3.60
C ASN A 60 11.30 6.44 -2.59
N ASP A 61 10.71 5.27 -2.37
CA ASP A 61 11.26 4.19 -1.54
C ASP A 61 12.14 3.21 -2.34
N GLY A 62 12.34 3.46 -3.64
CA GLY A 62 13.14 2.65 -4.56
C GLY A 62 12.37 1.48 -5.20
N ALA A 63 11.08 1.30 -4.90
CA ALA A 63 10.28 0.31 -5.60
C ALA A 63 10.10 0.70 -7.07
N VAL A 64 10.24 -0.27 -7.98
CA VAL A 64 10.10 -0.05 -9.43
C VAL A 64 8.79 -0.66 -9.92
N GLY A 65 7.97 0.14 -10.58
CA GLY A 65 6.70 -0.29 -11.17
C GLY A 65 5.58 0.73 -10.95
N ARG A 66 4.70 0.85 -11.95
CA ARG A 66 3.47 1.65 -11.88
C ARG A 66 2.22 0.81 -11.59
N HIS A 67 2.34 -0.53 -11.66
CA HIS A 67 1.26 -1.52 -11.52
C HIS A 67 -0.10 -1.13 -12.13
N ILE A 68 -0.05 -0.80 -13.42
CA ILE A 68 -1.14 -0.24 -14.23
C ILE A 68 -2.46 -1.04 -14.30
N ASN A 69 -2.43 -2.34 -13.99
CA ASN A 69 -3.58 -3.24 -14.26
C ASN A 69 -4.60 -3.31 -13.12
N GLY A 70 -4.30 -2.75 -11.96
CA GLY A 70 -5.14 -2.83 -10.76
C GLY A 70 -5.66 -1.48 -10.25
N PHE A 71 -5.30 -0.38 -10.93
CA PHE A 71 -5.63 0.97 -10.47
C PHE A 71 -7.02 1.42 -10.89
N ARG A 72 -7.68 2.12 -9.97
CA ARG A 72 -8.98 2.73 -10.21
C ARG A 72 -8.78 4.23 -10.46
N GLY A 73 -9.03 4.70 -11.68
CA GLY A 73 -8.90 6.11 -12.06
C GLY A 73 -7.82 6.37 -13.10
N GLU A 74 -7.38 7.62 -13.19
CA GLU A 74 -6.37 8.06 -14.16
C GLU A 74 -4.97 7.68 -13.66
N LEU A 75 -4.19 7.03 -14.53
CA LEU A 75 -2.83 6.64 -14.18
C LEU A 75 -1.95 7.89 -14.05
N PRO A 76 -1.10 7.98 -13.03
CA PRO A 76 -0.17 9.08 -12.90
C PRO A 76 0.78 9.11 -14.09
N SER A 77 1.10 10.33 -14.52
CA SER A 77 2.00 10.60 -15.64
C SER A 77 3.46 10.35 -15.25
N GLY A 78 3.77 10.44 -13.95
CA GLY A 78 5.11 10.26 -13.38
C GLY A 78 5.94 11.53 -13.50
N THR A 79 5.30 12.67 -13.21
CA THR A 79 5.86 14.03 -13.37
C THR A 79 6.69 14.45 -12.14
N ASP A 80 7.00 15.74 -12.04
CA ASP A 80 7.60 16.35 -10.85
C ASP A 80 6.60 16.62 -9.71
N LEU A 81 5.32 16.34 -9.94
CA LEU A 81 4.25 16.44 -8.96
C LEU A 81 4.29 15.29 -7.94
N CYS A 82 3.57 15.49 -6.83
CA CYS A 82 3.46 14.54 -5.74
C CYS A 82 2.12 13.81 -5.79
N LEU A 83 2.09 12.54 -5.41
CA LEU A 83 0.88 11.73 -5.49
C LEU A 83 0.03 11.81 -4.24
N THR A 84 -1.28 11.90 -4.47
CA THR A 84 -2.30 11.85 -3.43
C THR A 84 -3.26 10.70 -3.66
N MET A 85 -3.84 10.18 -2.59
CA MET A 85 -5.00 9.27 -2.65
C MET A 85 -6.23 9.98 -2.10
N TRP A 86 -7.33 9.88 -2.85
CA TRP A 86 -8.61 10.47 -2.50
C TRP A 86 -9.51 9.48 -1.77
N LEU A 87 -10.14 9.94 -0.69
CA LEU A 87 -10.96 9.09 0.17
C LEU A 87 -12.47 9.27 -0.07
N ASP A 88 -12.97 10.45 -0.44
CA ASP A 88 -14.41 10.73 -0.55
C ASP A 88 -14.78 11.68 -1.70
N PHE A 89 -14.34 11.34 -2.92
CA PHE A 89 -14.64 12.12 -4.11
C PHE A 89 -15.60 11.37 -5.05
N ASP A 90 -16.19 12.06 -6.02
CA ASP A 90 -16.96 11.49 -7.14
C ASP A 90 -16.05 10.72 -8.13
N ARG A 91 -15.17 9.89 -7.59
CA ARG A 91 -14.19 9.06 -8.30
C ARG A 91 -14.20 7.66 -7.65
N PRO A 92 -13.75 6.63 -8.37
CA PRO A 92 -13.57 5.31 -7.78
C PRO A 92 -12.75 5.33 -6.48
N GLU A 93 -13.08 4.42 -5.56
CA GLU A 93 -12.37 4.26 -4.30
C GLU A 93 -10.87 4.04 -4.53
N GLY A 94 -10.03 4.78 -3.80
CA GLY A 94 -8.58 4.68 -3.89
C GLY A 94 -7.99 5.28 -5.17
N SER A 95 -8.73 6.17 -5.86
CA SER A 95 -8.18 6.95 -6.98
C SER A 95 -7.06 7.87 -6.53
N TRP A 96 -6.09 8.03 -7.43
CA TRP A 96 -4.92 8.87 -7.23
C TRP A 96 -5.00 10.16 -8.01
N ASN A 97 -4.27 11.16 -7.54
CA ASN A 97 -4.14 12.44 -8.23
C ASN A 97 -2.73 13.02 -8.03
N GLU A 98 -2.14 13.52 -9.12
CA GLU A 98 -0.90 14.30 -9.08
C GLU A 98 -1.21 15.72 -8.60
N TRP A 99 -0.45 16.21 -7.62
CA TRP A 99 -0.69 17.51 -6.98
C TRP A 99 0.60 18.25 -6.65
N ASP A 100 0.50 19.56 -6.42
CA ASP A 100 1.64 20.38 -6.02
C ASP A 100 2.20 19.89 -4.69
N CYS A 101 3.48 19.46 -4.70
CA CYS A 101 4.22 18.99 -3.54
C CYS A 101 4.28 20.01 -2.38
N ASN A 102 4.17 21.31 -2.69
CA ASN A 102 4.22 22.39 -1.71
C ASN A 102 2.86 22.68 -1.07
N TYR A 103 1.79 22.02 -1.53
CA TYR A 103 0.47 22.17 -0.98
C TYR A 103 0.44 21.77 0.49
N ALA A 104 0.08 22.70 1.36
CA ALA A 104 0.22 22.56 2.82
C ALA A 104 -1.11 22.44 3.57
N SER A 105 -2.22 22.12 2.89
CA SER A 105 -3.58 22.23 3.46
C SER A 105 -4.04 21.02 4.29
N GLY A 106 -3.21 20.55 5.23
CA GLY A 106 -3.69 19.57 6.22
C GLY A 106 -3.75 18.11 5.78
N TYR A 107 -3.30 17.75 4.57
CA TYR A 107 -3.20 16.34 4.15
C TYR A 107 -2.38 15.51 5.13
N SER A 108 -2.82 14.25 5.30
CA SER A 108 -2.18 13.24 6.15
C SER A 108 -1.19 12.39 5.35
N ALA A 109 -0.32 11.66 6.04
CA ALA A 109 0.68 10.79 5.43
C ALA A 109 0.28 9.31 5.57
N LEU A 110 0.38 8.54 4.48
CA LEU A 110 0.34 7.08 4.56
C LEU A 110 1.78 6.54 4.47
N CYS A 111 2.27 5.98 5.58
CA CYS A 111 3.62 5.42 5.64
C CYS A 111 3.63 3.91 5.42
N LYS A 112 4.55 3.42 4.61
CA LYS A 112 4.87 2.00 4.43
C LYS A 112 6.27 1.72 4.95
N ARG A 113 6.43 0.63 5.70
CA ARG A 113 7.74 0.13 6.11
C ARG A 113 7.80 -1.38 5.98
N SER A 114 8.95 -1.89 5.57
CA SER A 114 9.20 -3.32 5.62
C SER A 114 9.36 -3.75 7.08
N LEU A 115 8.60 -4.77 7.48
CA LEU A 115 8.91 -5.52 8.69
C LEU A 115 10.14 -6.37 8.36
N LYS A 116 11.36 -5.85 8.60
CA LYS A 116 12.58 -6.68 8.63
C LYS A 116 12.24 -7.93 9.44
N ARG A 117 12.52 -9.14 8.93
CA ARG A 117 12.22 -10.43 9.58
C ARG A 117 12.47 -10.34 11.09
N ILE A 118 11.42 -10.07 11.86
CA ILE A 118 11.44 -10.26 13.30
C ILE A 118 11.24 -11.77 13.46
N PRO A 119 12.10 -12.49 14.18
CA PRO A 119 11.84 -13.87 14.54
C PRO A 119 10.46 -13.91 15.21
N ILE A 120 9.52 -14.60 14.59
CA ILE A 120 8.11 -14.58 14.99
C ILE A 120 8.00 -15.27 16.34
N THR A 121 7.80 -14.51 17.42
CA THR A 121 7.34 -15.05 18.71
C THR A 121 6.01 -14.48 19.18
N THR A 122 5.26 -13.79 18.33
CA THR A 122 3.93 -13.32 18.71
C THR A 122 2.93 -13.41 17.56
N THR A 123 1.95 -14.27 17.74
CA THR A 123 0.69 -14.34 17.03
C THR A 123 -0.08 -13.04 17.25
N VAL A 124 0.24 -12.00 16.48
CA VAL A 124 -0.51 -10.73 16.55
C VAL A 124 -1.80 -10.88 15.76
N LYS A 125 -2.94 -10.79 16.45
CA LYS A 125 -4.26 -10.68 15.81
C LYS A 125 -4.30 -9.39 14.96
N PRO A 126 -4.85 -9.41 13.74
CA PRO A 126 -4.99 -8.21 12.92
C PRO A 126 -6.16 -7.41 13.48
N ASN A 127 -5.87 -6.51 14.41
CA ASN A 127 -6.74 -5.39 14.82
C ASN A 127 -6.20 -4.58 16.01
N ILE A 128 -4.91 -4.73 16.37
CA ILE A 128 -4.39 -3.95 17.49
C ILE A 128 -4.14 -2.51 17.02
N ARG A 129 -5.12 -1.64 17.32
CA ARG A 129 -4.96 -0.20 17.48
C ARG A 129 -3.94 0.06 18.60
N SER A 130 -2.66 -0.13 18.32
CA SER A 130 -1.56 0.24 19.22
C SER A 130 -0.90 1.48 18.64
N GLY A 131 -1.40 2.63 19.08
CA GLY A 131 -0.80 3.93 18.78
C GLY A 131 -0.76 4.76 20.04
N THR A 132 0.42 5.28 20.38
CA THR A 132 0.55 6.38 21.34
C THR A 132 0.37 7.69 20.54
N GLY A 133 -0.80 8.33 20.61
CA GLY A 133 -1.08 9.61 19.95
C GLY A 133 -1.68 9.50 18.53
N SER A 134 -1.44 10.50 17.66
CA SER A 134 -2.02 10.67 16.31
C SER A 134 -1.57 9.66 15.25
N ILE A 135 -0.93 8.56 15.63
CA ILE A 135 -0.37 7.54 14.72
C ILE A 135 -1.19 6.26 14.85
N LEU A 136 -1.76 5.80 13.73
CA LEU A 136 -2.44 4.51 13.65
C LEU A 136 -1.52 3.49 12.96
N LEU A 137 -1.34 2.33 13.58
CA LEU A 137 -0.53 1.22 13.05
C LEU A 137 -1.43 0.06 12.62
N TYR A 138 -1.19 -0.43 11.41
CA TYR A 138 -1.87 -1.58 10.82
C TYR A 138 -0.84 -2.62 10.41
N HIS A 139 -1.13 -3.89 10.70
CA HIS A 139 -0.25 -5.02 10.41
C HIS A 139 -1.02 -6.11 9.66
N SER A 140 -0.56 -6.45 8.46
CA SER A 140 -1.04 -7.62 7.72
C SER A 140 -0.39 -8.89 8.27
N ARG A 141 -1.05 -10.05 8.13
CA ARG A 141 -0.51 -11.35 8.54
C ARG A 141 0.26 -12.01 7.41
N ARG A 142 1.29 -12.80 7.74
CA ARG A 142 1.97 -13.64 6.75
C ARG A 142 1.06 -14.78 6.30
N CYS A 143 1.09 -15.08 5.02
CA CYS A 143 0.37 -16.17 4.41
C CYS A 143 1.27 -16.99 3.50
N CYS A 144 0.74 -18.11 3.01
CA CYS A 144 1.42 -18.97 2.07
C CYS A 144 0.46 -19.40 0.97
N LEU A 145 0.86 -19.21 -0.30
CA LEU A 145 0.09 -19.67 -1.46
C LEU A 145 0.08 -21.20 -1.57
N ILE A 146 1.23 -21.84 -1.34
CA ILE A 146 1.39 -23.29 -1.42
C ILE A 146 1.77 -23.81 -0.05
N SER A 147 0.77 -24.07 0.79
CA SER A 147 0.92 -24.42 2.22
C SER A 147 1.98 -25.50 2.50
N SER A 148 2.14 -26.49 1.59
CA SER A 148 3.13 -27.57 1.72
C SER A 148 4.59 -27.15 1.51
N LEU A 149 4.85 -25.99 0.91
CA LEU A 149 6.19 -25.50 0.57
C LEU A 149 6.70 -24.40 1.51
N CYS A 150 5.84 -23.86 2.38
CA CYS A 150 6.25 -22.85 3.35
C CYS A 150 6.57 -23.49 4.71
N HIS A 151 7.85 -23.57 5.07
CA HIS A 151 8.27 -24.01 6.40
C HIS A 151 7.81 -23.00 7.48
N ASN A 152 7.00 -23.44 8.45
CA ASN A 152 6.52 -22.70 9.62
C ASN A 152 5.61 -21.46 9.39
N THR A 153 5.18 -21.17 8.17
CA THR A 153 4.22 -20.08 7.85
C THR A 153 2.93 -20.68 7.28
N SER A 154 2.09 -21.23 8.16
CA SER A 154 0.90 -22.01 7.78
C SER A 154 -0.44 -21.30 8.04
N GLN A 155 -0.47 -19.96 8.08
CA GLN A 155 -1.74 -19.26 8.25
C GLN A 155 -2.39 -19.00 6.89
N SER A 156 -3.57 -19.59 6.68
CA SER A 156 -4.48 -19.20 5.60
C SER A 156 -5.08 -17.83 5.92
N CYS A 157 -5.26 -17.01 4.89
CA CYS A 157 -6.01 -15.76 4.99
C CYS A 157 -7.48 -16.02 5.32
N THR A 158 -8.19 -15.01 5.85
CA THR A 158 -9.65 -15.16 6.06
C THR A 158 -10.39 -15.24 4.71
N SER A 159 -11.70 -15.50 4.75
CA SER A 159 -12.55 -15.50 3.56
C SER A 159 -12.59 -14.17 2.81
N ASP A 160 -12.29 -13.06 3.50
CA ASP A 160 -12.36 -11.70 2.96
C ASP A 160 -10.97 -11.16 2.58
N GLU A 161 -9.96 -12.03 2.57
CA GLU A 161 -8.56 -11.70 2.30
C GLU A 161 -7.99 -12.62 1.22
N ARG A 162 -7.01 -12.12 0.45
CA ARG A 162 -6.21 -12.91 -0.48
C ARG A 162 -4.76 -12.92 -0.02
N CYS A 163 -4.09 -14.06 -0.17
CA CYS A 163 -2.65 -14.13 0.01
C CYS A 163 -1.94 -13.50 -1.19
N ILE A 164 -1.26 -12.37 -0.98
CA ILE A 164 -0.49 -11.67 -2.01
C ILE A 164 1.00 -11.98 -1.80
N PRO A 165 1.65 -12.71 -2.71
CA PRO A 165 3.05 -13.11 -2.56
C PRO A 165 3.98 -11.90 -2.56
N ASP A 166 5.09 -11.99 -1.80
CA ASP A 166 6.11 -10.94 -1.79
C ASP A 166 6.76 -10.76 -3.18
N ASP A 167 6.89 -11.87 -3.90
CA ASP A 167 7.33 -11.92 -5.28
C ASP A 167 6.10 -11.84 -6.20
N LEU A 168 5.84 -10.67 -6.80
CA LEU A 168 4.67 -10.49 -7.65
C LEU A 168 4.78 -11.27 -8.98
N ASP A 169 5.97 -11.73 -9.38
CA ASP A 169 6.12 -12.60 -10.55
C ASP A 169 5.49 -13.99 -10.31
N CYS A 170 5.22 -14.34 -9.05
CA CYS A 170 4.45 -15.53 -8.66
C CYS A 170 3.02 -15.58 -9.20
N TRP A 171 2.43 -14.45 -9.60
CA TRP A 171 1.06 -14.46 -10.11
C TRP A 171 0.95 -15.19 -11.45
N THR A 172 2.03 -15.19 -12.23
CA THR A 172 2.10 -15.78 -13.56
C THR A 172 3.14 -16.88 -13.68
N ASN A 173 4.00 -17.06 -12.68
CA ASN A 173 5.06 -18.07 -12.65
C ASN A 173 5.04 -18.93 -11.36
N ILE A 174 5.85 -19.99 -11.34
CA ILE A 174 6.04 -20.82 -10.15
C ILE A 174 6.77 -20.03 -9.07
N CYS A 175 6.19 -19.94 -7.87
CA CYS A 175 6.85 -19.32 -6.72
C CYS A 175 8.04 -20.14 -6.23
N ARG A 176 9.22 -19.50 -6.15
CA ARG A 176 10.46 -20.15 -5.69
C ARG A 176 10.41 -20.63 -4.23
N ASP A 177 9.67 -19.93 -3.36
CA ASP A 177 9.60 -20.22 -1.91
C ASP A 177 8.19 -20.64 -1.44
N GLY A 178 7.41 -21.30 -2.30
CA GLY A 178 6.03 -21.69 -1.95
C GLY A 178 5.03 -20.51 -1.92
N GLY A 179 5.49 -19.32 -2.28
CA GLY A 179 4.66 -18.12 -2.39
C GLY A 179 4.31 -17.54 -1.03
N ILE A 180 5.33 -17.30 -0.20
CA ILE A 180 5.13 -16.58 1.06
C ILE A 180 4.70 -15.14 0.74
N GLY A 181 3.67 -14.67 1.43
CA GLY A 181 3.05 -13.40 1.14
C GLY A 181 2.39 -12.76 2.34
N TRP A 182 1.53 -11.78 2.08
CA TRP A 182 0.70 -11.10 3.07
C TRP A 182 -0.78 -11.30 2.78
N CYS A 183 -1.58 -11.53 3.82
CA CYS A 183 -3.03 -11.46 3.71
C CYS A 183 -3.44 -10.00 3.53
N LEU A 184 -3.93 -9.65 2.36
CA LEU A 184 -4.49 -8.35 2.05
C LEU A 184 -6.01 -8.49 1.81
N PRO A 185 -6.83 -7.53 2.25
CA PRO A 185 -8.27 -7.56 2.02
C PRO A 185 -8.61 -7.68 0.53
N LEU A 186 -9.64 -8.46 0.22
CA LEU A 186 -10.18 -8.49 -1.13
C LEU A 186 -10.73 -7.10 -1.49
N PRO A 187 -10.47 -6.61 -2.71
CA PRO A 187 -11.21 -5.46 -3.25
C PRO A 187 -12.70 -5.76 -3.14
N LYS A 188 -13.47 -4.85 -2.54
CA LYS A 188 -14.92 -4.98 -2.60
C LYS A 188 -15.31 -4.95 -4.08
N SER A 189 -15.96 -6.01 -4.54
CA SER A 189 -16.62 -6.02 -5.83
C SER A 189 -17.78 -5.03 -5.74
N HIS A 190 -17.51 -3.75 -5.98
CA HIS A 190 -18.58 -2.87 -6.42
C HIS A 190 -19.02 -3.39 -7.78
N LEU A 191 -20.20 -4.03 -7.77
CA LEU A 191 -21.05 -4.19 -8.93
C LEU A 191 -21.13 -2.83 -9.62
N TYR A 192 -20.34 -2.64 -10.67
CA TYR A 192 -20.66 -1.61 -11.64
C TYR A 192 -21.71 -2.25 -12.57
N PRO A 193 -22.92 -1.68 -12.68
CA PRO A 193 -23.79 -2.01 -13.80
C PRO A 193 -23.05 -1.62 -15.09
N GLU A 194 -23.15 -2.48 -16.11
CA GLU A 194 -22.76 -2.17 -17.49
C GLU A 194 -23.43 -0.90 -18.02
#